data_AF-A0A287BPC4-F1
#
_entry.id   AF-A0A287BPC4-F1
#
_cell.length_a   1.000
_cell.length_b   1.000
_cell.length_c   1.000
_cell.angle_alpha   90.00
_cell.angle_beta   90.00
_cell.angle_gamma   90.00
#
_symmetry.space_group_name_H-M   'P 1'
#
loop_
_entity.id
_entity.type
_entity.pdbx_description
1 polymer ?
#
loop_
_entity_poly.entity_id
_entity_poly.type
_entity_poly.pdbx_seq_one_letter_code
_entity_poly.pdbx_strand_id
1 'polypeptide(L)'
;MTKEEFAKMKQELEAEYLAVFKKTLSSHEVFLQRLSSHPVLSKDRNFHFFLEYDQDRSVRRKKYQRDVHWLFQKCGVKEVDDFFEQEKNFLINCYNKIKDSCAKADRMTRSHKNVVDNYVHTAACLHSLASEEPMVIKKYLLKVAKLFEKLRKVEKSNRNVRTANKACQEQCLPSAELH
;
A
#
# COMPACT_ATOMS: atom_id res chain seq x y z
N MET A 1 11.80 -14.03 -30.36
CA MET A 1 11.31 -12.81 -29.70
C MET A 1 10.93 -11.81 -30.78
N THR A 2 9.65 -11.53 -30.93
CA THR A 2 9.13 -10.59 -31.93
C THR A 2 9.29 -9.14 -31.45
N LYS A 3 9.21 -8.18 -32.38
CA LYS A 3 9.27 -6.74 -32.03
C LYS A 3 8.13 -6.34 -31.08
N GLU A 4 6.97 -6.96 -31.19
CA GLU A 4 5.82 -6.74 -30.31
C GLU A 4 6.04 -7.31 -28.90
N GLU A 5 6.63 -8.52 -28.80
CA GLU A 5 7.00 -9.11 -27.51
C GLU A 5 8.02 -8.23 -26.76
N PHE A 6 9.01 -7.69 -27.46
CA PHE A 6 10.01 -6.81 -26.87
C PHE A 6 9.41 -5.47 -26.40
N ALA A 7 8.54 -4.87 -27.21
CA ALA A 7 7.85 -3.63 -26.85
C ALA A 7 6.96 -3.83 -25.61
N LYS A 8 6.25 -4.95 -25.55
CA LYS A 8 5.42 -5.31 -24.39
C LYS A 8 6.25 -5.52 -23.12
N MET A 9 7.35 -6.26 -23.22
CA MET A 9 8.25 -6.50 -22.08
C MET A 9 8.87 -5.19 -21.56
N LYS A 10 9.29 -4.30 -22.47
CA LYS A 10 9.79 -2.97 -22.10
C LYS A 10 8.72 -2.16 -21.35
N GLN A 11 7.49 -2.16 -21.86
CA GLN A 11 6.38 -1.42 -21.24
C GLN A 11 6.01 -1.99 -19.86
N GLU A 12 6.02 -3.31 -19.69
CA GLU A 12 5.80 -3.96 -18.38
C GLU A 12 6.86 -3.55 -17.37
N LEU A 13 8.14 -3.55 -17.79
CA LEU A 13 9.26 -3.18 -16.92
C LEU A 13 9.24 -1.69 -16.52
N GLU A 14 8.89 -0.80 -17.46
CA GLU A 14 8.69 0.63 -17.16
C GLU A 14 7.51 0.85 -16.19
N ALA A 15 6.43 0.08 -16.35
CA ALA A 15 5.28 0.15 -15.45
C ALA A 15 5.62 -0.34 -14.03
N GLU A 16 6.38 -1.43 -13.90
CA GLU A 16 6.87 -1.94 -12.62
C GLU A 16 7.80 -0.94 -11.93
N TYR A 17 8.76 -0.38 -12.67
CA TYR A 17 9.66 0.65 -12.17
C TYR A 17 8.88 1.86 -11.62
N LEU A 18 7.92 2.38 -12.39
CA LEU A 18 7.09 3.50 -11.96
C LEU A 18 6.25 3.17 -10.72
N ALA A 19 5.75 1.92 -10.61
CA ALA A 19 5.01 1.49 -9.43
C ALA A 19 5.88 1.48 -8.17
N VAL A 20 7.10 0.94 -8.25
CA VAL A 20 8.06 0.94 -7.14
C VAL A 20 8.48 2.36 -6.79
N PHE A 21 8.81 3.18 -7.79
CA PHE A 21 9.20 4.57 -7.60
C PHE A 21 8.12 5.37 -6.85
N LYS A 22 6.86 5.27 -7.29
CA LYS A 22 5.72 5.93 -6.63
C LYS A 22 5.51 5.45 -5.21
N LYS A 23 5.67 4.15 -4.95
CA LYS A 23 5.59 3.58 -3.60
C LYS A 23 6.67 4.15 -2.68
N THR A 24 7.91 4.19 -3.17
CA THR A 24 9.05 4.75 -2.43
C THR A 24 8.89 6.24 -2.17
N LEU A 25 8.49 7.02 -3.18
CA LEU A 25 8.19 8.45 -3.01
C LEU A 25 7.12 8.70 -1.96
N SER A 26 5.99 7.98 -2.02
CA SER A 26 4.92 8.15 -1.04
C SER A 26 5.38 7.80 0.39
N SER A 27 6.22 6.77 0.54
CA SER A 27 6.82 6.43 1.84
C SER A 27 7.72 7.55 2.37
N HIS A 28 8.60 8.10 1.53
CA HIS A 28 9.47 9.22 1.91
C HIS A 28 8.68 10.50 2.22
N GLU A 29 7.64 10.81 1.44
CA GLU A 29 6.77 11.95 1.67
C GLU A 29 6.11 11.88 3.05
N VAL A 30 5.47 10.76 3.39
CA VAL A 30 4.84 10.56 4.70
C VAL A 30 5.88 10.60 5.82
N PHE A 31 7.06 10.02 5.60
CA PHE A 31 8.15 10.06 6.58
C PHE A 31 8.61 11.50 6.86
N LEU A 32 8.87 12.30 5.82
CA LEU A 32 9.29 13.70 5.96
C LEU A 32 8.19 14.55 6.59
N GLN A 33 6.92 14.31 6.25
CA GLN A 33 5.78 14.99 6.88
C GLN A 33 5.69 14.68 8.37
N ARG A 34 5.92 13.42 8.78
CA ARG A 34 5.97 13.03 10.20
C ARG A 34 7.12 13.66 10.95
N LEU A 35 8.33 13.68 10.36
CA LEU A 35 9.47 14.36 10.97
C LEU A 35 9.21 15.86 11.15
N SER A 36 8.68 16.51 10.11
CA SER A 36 8.40 17.94 10.10
C SER A 36 7.31 18.35 11.09
N SER A 37 6.35 17.47 11.38
CA SER A 37 5.28 17.71 12.38
C SER A 37 5.68 17.34 13.80
N HIS A 38 6.78 16.64 14.01
CA HIS A 38 7.21 16.20 15.34
C HIS A 38 7.86 17.37 16.12
N PRO A 39 7.47 17.65 17.37
CA PRO A 39 7.89 18.87 18.11
C PRO A 39 9.39 18.95 18.41
N VAL A 40 10.06 17.80 18.52
CA VAL A 40 11.51 17.69 18.74
C VAL A 40 12.29 17.53 17.43
N LEU A 41 11.99 16.48 16.64
CA LEU A 41 12.75 16.13 15.43
C LEU A 41 12.71 17.20 14.33
N SER A 42 11.62 17.98 14.24
CA SER A 42 11.51 19.07 13.26
C SER A 42 12.57 20.17 13.44
N LYS A 43 13.17 20.29 14.63
CA LYS A 43 14.19 21.30 14.97
C LYS A 43 15.63 20.78 14.79
N ASP A 44 15.81 19.53 14.35
CA ASP A 44 17.13 18.94 14.20
C ASP A 44 17.91 19.64 13.07
N ARG A 45 19.14 20.10 13.38
CA ARG A 45 19.98 20.79 12.39
C ARG A 45 20.33 19.94 11.18
N ASN A 46 20.51 18.63 11.35
CA ASN A 46 20.79 17.74 10.22
C ASN A 46 19.54 17.55 9.36
N PHE A 47 18.35 17.57 9.97
CA PHE A 47 17.10 17.51 9.22
C PHE A 47 16.90 18.76 8.35
N HIS A 48 17.12 19.96 8.90
CA HIS A 48 17.11 21.20 8.12
C HIS A 48 18.14 21.19 7.00
N PHE A 49 19.39 20.81 7.31
CA PHE A 49 20.44 20.68 6.30
C PHE A 49 20.07 19.65 5.22
N PHE A 50 19.47 18.52 5.58
CA PHE A 50 19.02 17.52 4.61
C PHE A 50 17.97 18.06 3.63
N LEU A 51 17.11 18.99 4.06
CA LEU A 51 16.06 19.58 3.22
C LEU A 51 16.54 20.76 2.36
N GLU A 52 17.51 21.53 2.84
CA GLU A 52 17.97 22.78 2.19
C GLU A 52 19.18 22.59 1.27
N TYR A 53 19.80 21.41 1.27
CA TYR A 53 21.09 21.21 0.61
C TYR A 53 20.94 20.77 -0.86
N ASP A 54 21.30 21.67 -1.79
CA ASP A 54 21.18 21.46 -3.24
C ASP A 54 22.43 20.84 -3.91
N GLN A 55 23.48 20.49 -3.16
CA GLN A 55 24.71 19.90 -3.72
C GLN A 55 24.79 18.37 -3.47
N ASP A 56 25.41 17.62 -4.38
CA ASP A 56 25.63 16.19 -4.21
C ASP A 56 26.66 15.91 -3.11
N ARG A 57 26.20 15.39 -1.97
CA ARG A 57 27.07 14.90 -0.88
C ARG A 57 26.99 13.38 -0.80
N SER A 58 28.03 12.68 -1.26
CA SER A 58 28.24 11.29 -0.86
C SER A 58 28.65 11.25 0.61
N VAL A 59 27.67 11.10 1.51
CA VAL A 59 27.95 11.04 2.95
C VAL A 59 28.60 9.69 3.25
N ARG A 60 29.94 9.64 3.21
CA ARG A 60 30.72 8.50 3.72
C ARG A 60 30.31 8.29 5.17
N ARG A 61 29.63 7.16 5.45
CA ARG A 61 29.15 6.78 6.79
C ARG A 61 30.28 6.87 7.81
N LYS A 62 30.35 7.97 8.58
CA LYS A 62 31.03 7.95 9.87
C LYS A 62 30.05 7.27 10.82
N LYS A 63 30.41 6.06 11.29
CA LYS A 63 29.67 5.32 12.31
C LYS A 63 29.69 6.17 13.59
N TYR A 64 28.67 7.00 13.78
CA TYR A 64 28.46 7.71 15.03
C TYR A 64 27.87 6.69 16.01
N GLN A 65 28.74 5.89 16.62
CA GLN A 65 28.40 5.14 17.81
C GLN A 65 28.21 6.22 18.88
N ARG A 66 27.00 6.79 18.97
CA ARG A 66 26.60 7.49 20.19
C ARG A 66 26.76 6.43 21.26
N ASP A 67 27.61 6.68 22.24
CA ASP A 67 27.76 5.85 23.43
C ASP A 67 26.44 5.92 24.22
N VAL A 68 25.38 5.28 23.71
CA VAL A 68 24.07 5.23 24.37
C VAL A 68 24.20 4.68 25.79
N HIS A 69 25.26 3.89 26.01
CA HIS A 69 25.73 3.43 27.30
C HIS A 69 25.83 4.54 28.37
N TRP A 70 26.39 5.72 28.07
CA TRP A 70 26.51 6.79 29.08
C TRP A 70 25.17 7.45 29.41
N LEU A 71 24.23 7.48 28.45
CA LEU A 71 22.87 7.97 28.66
C LEU A 71 22.08 7.01 29.57
N PHE A 72 22.20 5.69 29.35
CA PHE A 72 21.54 4.69 30.18
C PHE A 72 22.16 4.52 31.57
N GLN A 73 23.48 4.77 31.72
CA GLN A 73 24.17 4.64 33.00
C GLN A 73 23.78 5.74 34.02
N LYS A 74 23.28 6.88 33.55
CA LYS A 74 22.77 7.96 34.42
C LYS A 74 21.33 7.73 34.90
N CYS A 75 20.58 6.81 34.29
CA CYS A 75 19.17 6.56 34.63
C CYS A 75 18.95 5.50 35.73
N GLY A 76 20.01 4.89 36.27
CA GLY A 76 19.90 4.03 37.47
C GLY A 76 18.91 2.86 37.35
N VAL A 77 18.66 2.35 36.15
CA VAL A 77 17.60 1.36 35.91
C VAL A 77 18.14 -0.05 36.18
N LYS A 78 17.87 -0.57 37.37
CA LYS A 78 18.08 -1.99 37.72
C LYS A 78 16.80 -2.82 37.73
N GLU A 79 15.66 -2.22 37.42
CA GLU A 79 14.41 -2.93 37.22
C GLU A 79 14.05 -2.77 35.74
N VAL A 80 13.94 -3.88 35.02
CA VAL A 80 13.23 -3.89 33.74
C VAL A 80 11.80 -3.49 34.09
N ASP A 81 11.52 -2.20 33.91
CA ASP A 81 10.31 -1.52 34.36
C ASP A 81 9.08 -2.23 33.79
N ASP A 82 8.13 -2.60 34.66
CA ASP A 82 6.83 -3.16 34.26
C ASP A 82 6.17 -2.28 33.17
N PHE A 83 6.44 -0.98 33.20
CA PHE A 83 6.06 -0.03 32.16
C PHE A 83 6.57 -0.43 30.76
N PHE A 84 7.86 -0.73 30.59
CA PHE A 84 8.42 -1.06 29.28
C PHE A 84 7.90 -2.41 28.74
N GLU A 85 7.69 -3.39 29.61
CA GLU A 85 7.12 -4.67 29.20
C GLU A 85 5.64 -4.50 28.82
N GLN A 86 4.89 -3.67 29.54
CA GLN A 86 3.51 -3.35 29.20
C GLN A 86 3.40 -2.57 27.88
N GLU A 87 4.27 -1.57 27.65
CA GLU A 87 4.32 -0.80 26.41
C GLU A 87 4.73 -1.68 25.21
N LYS A 88 5.73 -2.55 25.39
CA LYS A 88 6.12 -3.54 24.38
C LYS A 88 4.96 -4.46 24.02
N ASN A 89 4.23 -4.98 25.01
CA ASN A 89 3.05 -5.81 24.78
C ASN A 89 1.95 -5.04 24.05
N PHE A 90 1.71 -3.78 24.41
CA PHE A 90 0.79 -2.90 23.70
C PHE A 90 1.18 -2.72 22.22
N LEU A 91 2.44 -2.41 21.94
CA LEU A 91 2.96 -2.23 20.57
C LEU A 91 2.82 -3.51 19.74
N ILE A 92 3.14 -4.68 20.30
CA ILE A 92 2.96 -5.98 19.63
C ILE A 92 1.49 -6.21 19.30
N ASN A 93 0.59 -5.94 20.24
CA ASN A 93 -0.84 -6.09 20.04
C ASN A 93 -1.39 -5.15 18.96
N CYS A 94 -0.95 -3.89 18.96
CA CYS A 94 -1.28 -2.92 17.92
C CYS A 94 -0.77 -3.36 16.55
N TYR A 95 0.48 -3.77 16.46
CA TYR A 95 1.06 -4.29 15.22
C TYR A 95 0.27 -5.46 14.66
N ASN A 96 -0.06 -6.45 15.50
CA ASN A 96 -0.83 -7.62 15.09
C ASN A 96 -2.24 -7.23 14.58
N LYS A 97 -2.94 -6.33 15.28
CA LYS A 97 -4.25 -5.83 14.85
C LYS A 97 -4.20 -5.14 13.49
N ILE A 98 -3.19 -4.30 13.25
CA ILE A 98 -3.03 -3.62 11.96
C ILE A 98 -2.67 -4.65 10.88
N LYS A 99 -1.71 -5.55 11.15
CA LYS A 99 -1.31 -6.63 10.24
C LYS A 99 -2.50 -7.49 9.80
N ASP A 100 -3.32 -7.93 10.75
CA ASP A 100 -4.50 -8.76 10.49
C ASP A 100 -5.57 -8.00 9.70
N SER A 101 -5.77 -6.72 10.02
CA SER A 101 -6.70 -5.84 9.30
C SER A 101 -6.26 -5.62 7.85
N CYS A 102 -4.97 -5.38 7.62
CA CYS A 102 -4.38 -5.28 6.28
C CYS A 102 -4.57 -6.59 5.50
N ALA A 103 -4.27 -7.74 6.11
CA ALA A 103 -4.46 -9.04 5.48
C ALA A 103 -5.93 -9.32 5.13
N LYS A 104 -6.88 -8.91 5.99
CA LYS A 104 -8.31 -9.01 5.71
C LYS A 104 -8.73 -8.10 4.55
N ALA A 105 -8.23 -6.86 4.49
CA ALA A 105 -8.47 -5.94 3.39
C ALA A 105 -7.92 -6.48 2.06
N ASP A 106 -6.76 -7.15 2.08
CA ASP A 106 -6.18 -7.81 0.91
C ASP A 106 -7.04 -8.95 0.38
N ARG A 107 -7.47 -9.84 1.27
CA ARG A 107 -8.40 -10.93 0.91
C ARG A 107 -9.67 -10.39 0.28
N MET A 108 -10.23 -9.32 0.85
CA MET A 108 -11.41 -8.64 0.32
C MET A 108 -11.16 -8.06 -1.08
N THR A 109 -10.01 -7.40 -1.29
CA THR A 109 -9.62 -6.83 -2.59
C THR A 109 -9.52 -7.92 -3.67
N ARG A 110 -8.98 -9.10 -3.32
CA ARG A 110 -8.94 -10.27 -4.22
C ARG A 110 -10.34 -10.81 -4.50
N SER A 111 -11.20 -10.93 -3.49
CA SER A 111 -12.59 -11.38 -3.67
C SER A 111 -13.37 -10.48 -4.62
N HIS A 112 -13.26 -9.15 -4.48
CA HIS A 112 -13.86 -8.19 -5.42
C HIS A 112 -13.32 -8.34 -6.85
N LYS A 113 -12.07 -8.80 -7.03
CA LYS A 113 -11.53 -9.14 -8.35
C LYS A 113 -12.29 -10.30 -8.97
N ASN A 114 -12.43 -11.39 -8.23
CA ASN A 114 -13.17 -12.55 -8.68
C ASN A 114 -14.65 -12.21 -9.00
N VAL A 115 -15.31 -11.39 -8.17
CA VAL A 115 -16.69 -10.95 -8.42
C VAL A 115 -16.80 -10.12 -9.71
N VAL A 116 -15.88 -9.17 -9.94
CA VAL A 116 -15.83 -8.38 -11.17
C VAL A 116 -15.63 -9.27 -12.39
N ASP A 117 -14.75 -10.28 -12.30
CA ASP A 117 -14.47 -11.21 -13.38
C ASP A 117 -15.68 -12.12 -13.66
N ASN A 118 -16.39 -12.55 -12.62
CA ASN A 118 -17.66 -13.28 -12.76
C ASN A 118 -18.73 -12.44 -13.47
N TYR A 119 -18.89 -11.16 -13.12
CA TYR A 119 -19.85 -10.28 -13.82
C TYR A 119 -19.53 -10.13 -15.31
N VAL A 120 -18.24 -10.03 -15.67
CA VAL A 120 -17.82 -10.01 -17.09
C VAL A 120 -18.18 -11.30 -17.78
N HIS A 121 -17.87 -12.44 -17.14
CA HIS A 121 -18.14 -13.75 -17.71
C HIS A 121 -19.64 -13.99 -17.91
N THR A 122 -20.47 -13.70 -16.89
CA THR A 122 -21.93 -13.83 -16.99
C THR A 122 -22.51 -12.91 -18.06
N ALA A 123 -22.06 -11.66 -18.15
CA ALA A 123 -22.50 -10.75 -19.21
C ALA A 123 -22.17 -11.29 -20.61
N ALA A 124 -20.97 -11.85 -20.80
CA ALA A 124 -20.56 -12.47 -22.06
C ALA A 124 -21.43 -13.69 -22.41
N CYS A 125 -21.70 -14.60 -21.45
CA CYS A 125 -22.59 -15.73 -21.65
C CYS A 125 -24.01 -15.30 -22.05
N LEU A 126 -24.55 -14.27 -21.39
CA LEU A 126 -25.87 -13.71 -21.74
C LEU A 126 -25.89 -13.11 -23.15
N HIS A 127 -24.79 -12.48 -23.58
CA HIS A 127 -24.65 -11.98 -24.95
C HIS A 127 -24.60 -13.11 -25.98
N SER A 128 -23.89 -14.20 -25.69
CA SER A 128 -23.87 -15.40 -26.54
C SER A 128 -25.26 -16.02 -26.66
N LEU A 129 -25.93 -16.27 -25.53
CA LEU A 129 -27.31 -16.81 -25.50
C LEU A 129 -28.29 -15.91 -26.27
N ALA A 130 -28.21 -14.59 -26.07
CA ALA A 130 -29.07 -13.64 -26.78
C ALA A 130 -28.88 -13.65 -28.31
N SER A 131 -27.78 -14.19 -28.81
CA SER A 131 -27.54 -14.29 -30.26
C SER A 131 -28.31 -15.45 -30.90
N GLU A 132 -28.66 -16.47 -30.12
CA GLU A 132 -29.35 -17.69 -30.57
C GLU A 132 -30.88 -17.62 -30.38
N GLU A 133 -31.37 -16.70 -29.54
CA GLU A 133 -32.77 -16.62 -29.09
C GLU A 133 -33.69 -15.72 -29.95
N PRO A 134 -35.03 -15.98 -29.97
CA PRO A 134 -36.02 -15.13 -30.62
C PRO A 134 -36.05 -13.69 -30.07
N MET A 135 -36.49 -12.73 -30.89
CA MET A 135 -36.38 -11.28 -30.61
C MET A 135 -36.96 -10.82 -29.26
N VAL A 136 -38.02 -11.47 -28.77
CA VAL A 136 -38.63 -11.11 -27.49
C VAL A 136 -37.70 -11.45 -26.32
N ILE A 137 -37.16 -12.68 -26.28
CA ILE A 137 -36.26 -13.18 -25.23
C ILE A 137 -34.90 -12.48 -25.30
N LYS A 138 -34.38 -12.30 -26.52
CA LYS A 138 -33.15 -11.56 -26.80
C LYS A 138 -33.11 -10.18 -26.14
N LYS A 139 -34.20 -9.41 -26.22
CA LYS A 139 -34.29 -8.07 -25.61
C LYS A 139 -34.14 -8.12 -24.08
N TYR A 140 -34.68 -9.14 -23.42
CA TYR A 140 -34.54 -9.30 -21.97
C TYR A 140 -33.13 -9.74 -21.60
N LEU A 141 -32.55 -10.72 -22.29
CA LEU A 141 -31.18 -11.18 -22.03
C LEU A 141 -30.15 -10.05 -22.17
N LEU A 142 -30.27 -9.21 -23.20
CA LEU A 142 -29.40 -8.04 -23.38
C LEU A 142 -29.58 -6.99 -22.28
N LYS A 143 -30.79 -6.80 -21.75
CA LYS A 143 -31.02 -5.92 -20.59
C LYS A 143 -30.32 -6.47 -19.34
N VAL A 144 -30.38 -7.79 -19.10
CA VAL A 144 -29.70 -8.43 -17.97
C VAL A 144 -28.17 -8.34 -18.14
N ALA A 145 -27.63 -8.59 -19.33
CA ALA A 145 -26.20 -8.41 -19.60
C ALA A 145 -25.73 -6.97 -19.31
N LYS A 146 -26.53 -5.98 -19.71
CA LYS A 146 -26.26 -4.56 -19.39
C LYS A 146 -26.32 -4.27 -17.89
N LEU A 147 -27.16 -4.97 -17.13
CA LEU A 147 -27.20 -4.87 -15.66
C LEU A 147 -25.88 -5.37 -15.06
N PHE A 148 -25.36 -6.51 -15.51
CA PHE A 148 -24.07 -7.04 -15.05
C PHE A 148 -22.91 -6.09 -15.32
N GLU A 149 -22.87 -5.42 -16.47
CA GLU A 149 -21.87 -4.38 -16.74
C GLU A 149 -22.01 -3.16 -15.82
N LYS A 150 -23.23 -2.80 -15.42
CA LYS A 150 -23.45 -1.75 -14.39
C LYS A 150 -22.95 -2.21 -13.02
N LEU A 151 -23.27 -3.43 -12.59
CA LEU A 151 -22.82 -4.01 -11.33
C LEU A 151 -21.28 -4.08 -11.28
N ARG A 152 -20.65 -4.46 -12.38
CA ARG A 152 -19.19 -4.45 -12.54
C ARG A 152 -18.57 -3.06 -12.28
N LYS A 153 -19.20 -1.99 -12.77
CA LYS A 153 -18.72 -0.62 -12.56
C LYS A 153 -18.84 -0.19 -11.09
N VAL A 154 -19.96 -0.52 -10.44
CA VAL A 154 -20.16 -0.25 -9.00
C VAL A 154 -19.11 -0.99 -8.18
N GLU A 155 -18.88 -2.27 -8.49
CA GLU A 155 -17.94 -3.11 -7.76
C GLU A 155 -16.48 -2.64 -7.92
N LYS A 156 -16.10 -2.18 -9.12
CA LYS A 156 -14.81 -1.52 -9.35
C LYS A 156 -14.66 -0.24 -8.53
N SER A 157 -15.72 0.58 -8.43
CA SER A 157 -15.71 1.80 -7.63
C SER A 157 -15.53 1.50 -6.14
N ASN A 158 -16.23 0.49 -5.61
CA ASN A 158 -16.07 0.02 -4.23
C ASN A 158 -14.64 -0.46 -3.93
N ARG A 159 -13.96 -1.07 -4.92
CA ARG A 159 -12.55 -1.44 -4.77
C ARG A 159 -11.66 -0.21 -4.62
N ASN A 160 -11.83 0.82 -5.43
CA ASN A 160 -10.97 2.01 -5.39
C ASN A 160 -11.00 2.73 -4.05
N VAL A 161 -12.19 2.85 -3.43
CA VAL A 161 -12.35 3.43 -2.09
C VAL A 161 -11.63 2.57 -1.03
N ARG A 162 -11.69 1.24 -1.16
CA ARG A 162 -11.03 0.31 -0.22
C ARG A 162 -9.52 0.24 -0.41
N THR A 163 -9.02 0.31 -1.64
CA THR A 163 -7.58 0.40 -1.93
C THR A 163 -7.01 1.71 -1.38
N ALA A 164 -7.74 2.82 -1.47
CA ALA A 164 -7.33 4.09 -0.86
C ALA A 164 -7.22 3.98 0.68
N ASN A 165 -8.20 3.34 1.33
CA ASN A 165 -8.13 3.07 2.76
C ASN A 165 -6.96 2.13 3.14
N LYS A 166 -6.64 1.15 2.28
CA LYS A 166 -5.49 0.28 2.47
C LYS A 166 -4.17 1.04 2.33
N ALA A 167 -4.05 1.94 1.36
CA ALA A 167 -2.87 2.78 1.19
C ALA A 167 -2.63 3.67 2.43
N CYS A 168 -3.67 4.23 3.03
CA CYS A 168 -3.54 4.94 4.32
C CYS A 168 -3.07 4.01 5.47
N GLN A 169 -3.52 2.75 5.51
CA GLN A 169 -3.07 1.78 6.53
C GLN A 169 -1.62 1.33 6.30
N GLU A 170 -1.20 1.10 5.06
CA GLU A 170 0.19 0.78 4.71
C GLU A 170 1.12 1.96 4.95
N GLN A 171 0.66 3.21 4.79
CA GLN A 171 1.42 4.38 5.21
C GLN A 171 1.62 4.44 6.74
N CYS A 172 0.73 3.88 7.55
CA CYS A 172 0.90 3.76 9.00
C CYS A 172 1.92 2.68 9.42
N LEU A 173 2.11 1.64 8.61
CA LEU A 173 3.13 0.60 8.81
C LEU A 173 4.23 0.75 7.74
N PRO A 174 5.28 1.55 7.97
CA PRO A 174 6.46 1.42 7.13
C PRO A 174 6.90 -0.04 7.22
N SER A 175 6.93 -0.74 6.09
CA SER A 175 7.34 -2.13 5.98
C SER A 175 8.64 -2.32 6.75
N ALA A 176 8.56 -2.94 7.92
CA ALA A 176 9.71 -3.45 8.65
C ALA A 176 10.14 -4.75 7.95
N GLU A 177 10.56 -4.65 6.69
CA GLU A 177 11.40 -5.66 6.05
C GLU A 177 12.85 -5.28 6.36
N LEU A 178 13.24 -5.55 7.61
CA LEU A 178 14.65 -5.70 7.97
C LEU A 178 15.05 -7.12 7.58
N HIS A 179 15.76 -7.22 6.47
CA HIS A 179 16.59 -8.39 6.13
C HIS A 179 17.74 -8.54 7.14
#